data_AF-A0A1F3KWH7-F1
#
_entry.id   AF-A0A1F3KWH7-F1
#
_cell.length_a   1.000
_cell.length_b   1.000
_cell.length_c   1.000
_cell.angle_alpha   90.00
_cell.angle_beta   90.00
_cell.angle_gamma   90.00
#
_symmetry.space_group_name_H-M   'P 1'
#
loop_
_entity.id
_entity.type
_entity.pdbx_description
1 polymer ?
#
loop_
_entity_poly.entity_id
_entity_poly.type
_entity_poly.pdbx_seq_one_letter_code
_entity_poly.pdbx_strand_id
1 'polypeptide(L)'
;MRLLFLFIILLISSVSYSQFTVLLTNGEKFLLSNYRYNDFGTAIIWKNTFQETQEVDIDLVFSIIDASGREEVIYKTDTSKEDFMTVDQMRDFVHGESDAREKYKCNWCFVTGVLIGTASPFITPLIGIKSILYSPLLPTATSSGIGFTGASRRKIAKQNPEMVTNEHYVLGYCEVSSQKKLKSTIIGSGIGLAIGVIATIFLNLQPETPSFGYTSIKIK
;
A
#
# COMPACT_ATOMS: atom_id res chain seq x y z
N MET A 1 -23.57 34.60 42.30
CA MET A 1 -22.24 33.94 42.35
C MET A 1 -22.19 32.62 41.55
N ARG A 2 -23.18 31.71 41.63
CA ARG A 2 -23.22 30.48 40.81
C ARG A 2 -23.14 30.70 39.28
N LEU A 3 -23.81 31.72 38.75
CA LEU A 3 -23.78 32.07 37.32
C LEU A 3 -22.41 32.59 36.85
N LEU A 4 -21.69 33.28 37.73
CA LEU A 4 -20.36 33.84 37.44
C LEU A 4 -19.30 32.73 37.39
N PHE A 5 -19.48 31.69 38.20
CA PHE A 5 -18.64 30.49 38.20
C PHE A 5 -18.84 29.64 36.92
N LEU A 6 -20.08 29.50 36.45
CA LEU A 6 -20.39 28.83 35.17
C LEU A 6 -19.79 29.57 33.96
N PHE A 7 -19.77 30.91 34.01
CA PHE A 7 -19.18 31.72 32.93
C PHE A 7 -17.65 31.58 32.88
N ILE A 8 -16.99 31.42 34.03
CA ILE A 8 -15.53 31.19 34.11
C ILE A 8 -15.16 29.79 33.59
N ILE A 9 -15.96 28.76 33.87
CA ILE A 9 -15.73 27.40 33.35
C ILE A 9 -15.89 27.34 31.83
N LEU A 10 -16.82 28.11 31.25
CA LEU A 10 -17.02 28.18 29.80
C LEU A 10 -15.87 28.87 29.05
N LEU A 11 -15.12 29.78 29.70
CA LEU A 11 -13.98 30.46 29.09
C LEU A 11 -12.73 29.56 29.00
N ILE A 12 -12.62 28.54 29.87
CA ILE A 12 -11.45 27.65 29.95
C ILE A 12 -11.48 26.55 28.86
N SER A 13 -12.64 26.26 28.25
CA SER A 13 -12.77 25.19 27.24
C SER A 13 -12.26 25.55 25.84
N SER A 14 -11.61 26.71 25.66
CA SER A 14 -11.17 27.22 24.34
C SER A 14 -9.73 26.86 23.97
N VAL A 15 -9.06 25.97 24.70
CA VAL A 15 -7.70 25.53 24.34
C VAL A 15 -7.79 24.60 23.13
N SER A 16 -7.90 25.20 21.94
CA SER A 16 -7.81 24.49 20.67
C SER A 16 -6.37 24.05 20.47
N TYR A 17 -6.14 22.73 20.52
CA TYR A 17 -4.89 22.16 20.03
C TYR A 17 -4.84 22.38 18.52
N SER A 18 -4.01 23.33 18.10
CA SER A 18 -3.71 23.57 16.69
C SER A 18 -3.04 22.31 16.13
N GLN A 19 -3.72 21.62 15.21
CA GLN A 19 -3.15 20.50 14.46
C GLN A 19 -2.83 20.98 13.04
N PHE A 20 -1.60 20.76 12.61
CA PHE A 20 -1.15 20.97 11.24
C PHE A 20 -1.34 19.67 10.47
N THR A 21 -1.80 19.75 9.23
CA THR A 21 -1.83 18.59 8.33
C THR A 21 -0.73 18.75 7.30
N VAL A 22 0.25 17.86 7.32
CA VAL A 22 1.28 17.80 6.27
C VAL A 22 0.83 16.79 5.24
N LEU A 23 0.70 17.24 3.99
CA LEU A 23 0.41 16.41 2.83
C LEU A 23 1.71 16.23 2.04
N LEU A 24 2.12 14.98 1.85
CA LEU A 24 3.29 14.64 1.05
C LEU A 24 2.94 14.50 -0.44
N THR A 25 3.98 14.58 -1.27
CA THR A 25 3.92 14.35 -2.71
C THR A 25 3.53 12.92 -3.12
N ASN A 26 3.48 11.99 -2.17
CA ASN A 26 3.06 10.60 -2.36
C ASN A 26 1.62 10.30 -1.83
N GLY A 27 0.84 11.35 -1.54
CA GLY A 27 -0.53 11.26 -1.02
C GLY A 27 -0.66 10.92 0.46
N GLU A 28 0.45 10.74 1.18
CA GLU A 28 0.44 10.48 2.62
C GLU A 28 0.18 11.75 3.44
N LYS A 29 -0.58 11.60 4.52
CA LYS A 29 -1.00 12.70 5.39
C LYS A 29 -0.60 12.42 6.82
N PHE A 30 0.00 13.42 7.48
CA PHE A 30 0.33 13.36 8.90
C PHE A 30 -0.24 14.56 9.64
N LEU A 31 -0.77 14.29 10.84
CA LEU A 31 -1.24 15.33 11.76
C LEU A 31 -0.11 15.64 12.76
N LEU A 32 0.33 16.89 12.76
CA LEU A 32 1.41 17.38 13.61
C LEU A 32 0.87 18.41 14.60
N SER A 33 1.27 18.34 15.86
CA SER A 33 0.98 19.37 16.86
C SER A 33 1.91 20.58 16.71
N ASN A 34 3.15 20.33 16.32
CA ASN A 34 4.18 21.34 16.06
C ASN A 34 5.21 20.73 15.11
N TYR A 35 5.83 21.57 14.29
CA TYR A 35 6.99 21.21 13.48
C TYR A 35 7.99 22.36 13.47
N ARG A 36 9.25 22.05 13.16
CA ARG A 36 10.30 23.04 12.91
C ARG A 36 11.05 22.68 11.65
N TYR A 37 11.61 23.67 10.98
CA TYR A 37 12.60 23.42 9.95
C TYR A 37 13.93 23.00 10.59
N ASN A 38 14.69 22.16 9.90
CA ASN A 38 16.07 21.88 10.26
C ASN A 38 16.96 23.13 10.09
N ASP A 39 18.20 23.07 10.57
CA ASP A 39 19.13 24.21 10.54
C ASP A 39 19.41 24.73 9.11
N PHE A 40 19.21 23.88 8.10
CA PHE A 40 19.43 24.19 6.69
C PHE A 40 18.16 24.59 5.93
N GLY A 41 16.98 24.50 6.55
CA GLY A 41 15.69 24.70 5.90
C GLY A 41 15.28 23.64 4.86
N THR A 42 15.99 22.51 4.80
CA THR A 42 15.78 21.46 3.79
C THR A 42 14.80 20.38 4.25
N ALA A 43 14.43 20.36 5.53
CA ALA A 43 13.55 19.33 6.06
C ALA A 43 12.68 19.86 7.19
N ILE A 44 11.54 19.20 7.35
CA ILE A 44 10.62 19.39 8.46
C ILE A 44 10.92 18.33 9.52
N ILE A 45 11.14 18.79 10.74
CA ILE A 45 11.41 17.96 11.91
C ILE A 45 10.26 18.07 12.90
N TRP A 46 9.81 16.93 13.41
CA TRP A 46 8.85 16.86 14.49
C TRP A 46 9.20 15.75 15.47
N LYS A 47 8.51 15.72 16.62
CA LYS A 47 8.61 14.63 17.57
C LYS A 47 7.38 13.75 17.51
N ASN A 48 7.60 12.44 17.43
CA ASN A 48 6.52 11.46 17.55
C ASN A 48 6.04 11.36 19.01
N THR A 49 4.95 10.62 19.24
CA THR A 49 4.42 10.27 20.56
C THR A 49 5.48 9.67 21.49
N PHE A 50 6.45 8.94 20.92
CA PHE A 50 7.57 8.33 21.65
C PHE A 50 8.76 9.27 21.90
N GLN A 51 8.61 10.59 21.66
CA GLN A 51 9.69 11.59 21.76
C GLN A 51 10.86 11.39 20.79
N GLU A 52 10.75 10.45 19.86
CA GLU A 52 11.69 10.24 18.77
C GLU A 52 11.56 11.35 17.74
N THR A 53 12.70 11.88 17.31
CA THR A 53 12.78 12.87 16.24
C THR A 53 12.52 12.19 14.90
N GLN A 54 11.56 12.72 14.16
CA GLN A 54 11.25 12.33 12.80
C GLN A 54 11.57 13.50 11.89
N GLU A 55 12.04 13.19 10.68
CA GLU A 55 12.45 14.18 9.70
C GLU A 55 11.93 13.76 8.33
N VAL A 56 11.39 14.72 7.59
CA VAL A 56 10.97 14.56 6.19
C VAL A 56 11.53 15.72 5.39
N ASP A 57 12.19 15.40 4.29
CA ASP A 57 12.71 16.38 3.34
C ASP A 57 11.58 17.26 2.79
N ILE A 58 11.84 18.56 2.69
CA ILE A 58 10.89 19.54 2.20
C ILE A 58 10.48 19.29 0.75
N ASP A 59 11.36 18.68 -0.06
CA ASP A 59 11.08 18.31 -1.44
C ASP A 59 10.02 17.19 -1.55
N LEU A 60 9.79 16.45 -0.46
CA LEU A 60 8.74 15.44 -0.37
C LEU A 60 7.40 16.03 0.11
N VAL A 61 7.38 17.26 0.60
CA VAL A 61 6.19 17.92 1.13
C VAL A 61 5.45 18.63 0.01
N PHE A 62 4.19 18.26 -0.19
CA PHE A 62 3.33 18.95 -1.15
C PHE A 62 2.77 20.24 -0.55
N SER A 63 2.06 20.14 0.56
CA SER A 63 1.47 21.27 1.25
C SER A 63 1.34 21.06 2.76
N ILE A 64 1.22 22.17 3.48
CA ILE A 64 0.97 22.20 4.92
C ILE A 64 -0.32 22.98 5.15
N ILE A 65 -1.25 22.37 5.87
CA ILE A 65 -2.52 22.99 6.23
C ILE A 65 -2.44 23.40 7.70
N ASP A 66 -2.56 24.69 7.97
CA ASP A 66 -2.66 25.27 9.30
C ASP A 66 -3.91 24.77 10.03
N ALA A 67 -3.93 24.86 11.37
CA ALA A 67 -5.15 24.60 12.14
C ALA A 67 -6.32 25.54 11.79
N SER A 68 -6.04 26.69 11.18
CA SER A 68 -7.04 27.61 10.65
C SER A 68 -7.60 27.17 9.29
N GLY A 69 -7.13 26.06 8.72
CA GLY A 69 -7.53 25.54 7.41
C GLY A 69 -6.88 26.26 6.23
N ARG A 70 -5.89 27.13 6.46
CA ARG A 70 -5.12 27.77 5.39
C ARG A 70 -4.06 26.80 4.88
N GLU A 71 -4.03 26.59 3.58
CA GLU A 71 -3.03 25.75 2.94
C GLU A 71 -1.84 26.59 2.43
N GLU A 72 -0.64 26.23 2.85
CA GLU A 72 0.62 26.68 2.29
C GLU A 72 1.16 25.59 1.36
N VAL A 73 1.28 25.90 0.07
CA VAL A 73 1.84 24.96 -0.91
C VAL A 73 3.35 25.10 -0.93
N ILE A 74 4.03 24.01 -0.58
CA ILE A 74 5.50 23.94 -0.50
C ILE A 74 6.08 23.47 -1.84
N TYR A 75 5.37 22.57 -2.53
CA TYR A 75 5.78 22.00 -3.80
C TYR A 75 6.06 23.07 -4.86
N LYS A 76 7.16 22.89 -5.59
CA LYS A 76 7.54 23.69 -6.75
C LYS A 76 7.76 22.78 -7.94
N THR A 77 7.26 23.21 -9.10
CA THR A 77 7.50 22.49 -10.36
C THR A 77 8.99 22.45 -10.66
N ASP A 78 9.51 21.24 -10.83
CA ASP A 78 10.89 21.00 -11.22
C ASP A 78 10.95 20.58 -12.70
N THR A 79 11.25 21.55 -13.56
CA THR A 79 11.34 21.34 -15.01
C THR A 79 12.54 20.49 -15.46
N SER A 80 13.45 20.14 -14.54
CA SER A 80 14.56 19.23 -14.85
C SER A 80 14.14 17.75 -14.91
N LYS A 81 12.97 17.42 -14.35
CA LYS A 81 12.39 16.06 -14.39
C LYS A 81 11.65 15.83 -15.70
N GLU A 82 11.75 14.63 -16.25
CA GLU A 82 11.11 14.24 -17.51
C GLU A 82 9.57 14.27 -17.43
N ASP A 83 9.01 13.95 -16.24
CA ASP A 83 7.58 14.01 -15.95
C ASP A 83 7.29 15.11 -14.89
N PHE A 84 7.54 16.35 -15.26
CA PHE A 84 7.29 17.49 -14.39
C PHE A 84 5.80 17.84 -14.36
N MET A 85 5.22 17.95 -13.16
CA MET A 85 3.84 18.36 -12.96
C MET A 85 3.77 19.83 -12.51
N THR A 86 2.76 20.55 -13.01
CA THR A 86 2.40 21.84 -12.41
C THR A 86 1.87 21.63 -10.99
N VAL A 87 1.79 22.70 -10.20
CA VAL A 87 1.24 22.64 -8.85
C VAL A 87 -0.17 22.05 -8.83
N ASP A 88 -1.04 22.45 -9.77
CA ASP A 88 -2.42 21.95 -9.84
C ASP A 88 -2.47 20.48 -10.27
N GLN A 89 -1.63 20.08 -11.24
CA GLN A 89 -1.54 18.68 -11.66
C GLN A 89 -1.04 17.78 -10.53
N MET A 90 0.00 18.23 -9.81
CA MET A 90 0.52 17.52 -8.65
C MET A 90 -0.52 17.44 -7.53
N ARG A 91 -1.30 18.50 -7.30
CA ARG A 91 -2.41 18.49 -6.34
C ARG A 91 -3.40 17.38 -6.64
N ASP A 92 -3.85 17.30 -7.89
CA ASP A 92 -4.81 16.30 -8.32
C ASP A 92 -4.23 14.88 -8.21
N PHE A 93 -2.97 14.71 -8.61
CA PHE A 93 -2.23 13.46 -8.45
C PHE A 93 -2.16 12.99 -7.00
N VAL A 94 -1.68 13.86 -6.10
CA VAL A 94 -1.54 13.61 -4.66
C VAL A 94 -2.91 13.33 -4.02
N HIS A 95 -3.96 14.03 -4.43
CA HIS A 95 -5.32 13.74 -4.00
C HIS A 95 -5.78 12.35 -4.44
N GLY A 96 -5.46 11.94 -5.67
CA GLY A 96 -5.71 10.59 -6.18
C GLY A 96 -5.01 9.52 -5.36
N GLU A 97 -3.74 9.72 -5.05
CA GLU A 97 -2.95 8.81 -4.20
C GLU A 97 -3.52 8.71 -2.79
N SER A 98 -3.87 9.84 -2.18
CA SER A 98 -4.44 9.90 -0.83
C SER A 98 -5.77 9.16 -0.75
N ASP A 99 -6.67 9.40 -1.71
CA ASP A 99 -7.96 8.70 -1.80
C ASP A 99 -7.78 7.19 -2.01
N ALA A 100 -6.86 6.79 -2.89
CA ALA A 100 -6.55 5.38 -3.08
C ALA A 100 -6.00 4.76 -1.80
N ARG A 101 -5.17 5.47 -1.03
CA ARG A 101 -4.62 5.00 0.25
C ARG A 101 -5.71 4.75 1.29
N GLU A 102 -6.73 5.59 1.36
CA GLU A 102 -7.83 5.45 2.32
C GLU A 102 -8.88 4.43 1.84
N LYS A 103 -9.30 4.52 0.57
CA LYS A 103 -10.52 3.86 0.07
C LYS A 103 -10.25 2.59 -0.75
N TYR A 104 -9.08 2.44 -1.37
CA TYR A 104 -8.79 1.29 -2.23
C TYR A 104 -8.46 0.02 -1.43
N LYS A 105 -9.15 -1.08 -1.75
CA LYS A 105 -8.89 -2.44 -1.25
C LYS A 105 -8.92 -3.45 -2.40
N CYS A 106 -8.06 -4.47 -2.34
CA CYS A 106 -8.08 -5.61 -3.28
C CYS A 106 -7.93 -6.95 -2.54
N ASN A 107 -8.99 -7.41 -1.89
CA ASN A 107 -8.97 -8.70 -1.19
C ASN A 107 -8.82 -9.88 -2.17
N TRP A 108 -9.37 -9.77 -3.38
CA TRP A 108 -9.20 -10.80 -4.41
C TRP A 108 -7.74 -11.02 -4.81
N CYS A 109 -6.93 -9.94 -4.85
CA CYS A 109 -5.50 -10.04 -5.15
C CYS A 109 -4.75 -10.92 -4.14
N PHE A 110 -5.15 -10.86 -2.87
CA PHE A 110 -4.61 -11.75 -1.84
C PHE A 110 -4.99 -13.20 -2.10
N VAL A 111 -6.26 -13.48 -2.40
CA VAL A 111 -6.76 -14.83 -2.71
C VAL A 111 -6.05 -15.43 -3.92
N THR A 112 -5.91 -14.67 -5.01
CA THR A 112 -5.16 -15.12 -6.18
C THR A 112 -3.70 -15.39 -5.83
N GLY A 113 -3.10 -14.53 -5.00
CA GLY A 113 -1.76 -14.73 -4.49
C GLY A 113 -1.63 -16.07 -3.75
N VAL A 114 -2.54 -16.36 -2.81
CA VAL A 114 -2.58 -17.62 -2.06
C VAL A 114 -2.71 -18.82 -3.00
N LEU A 115 -3.66 -18.80 -3.94
CA LEU A 115 -3.87 -19.90 -4.88
C LEU A 115 -2.62 -20.20 -5.71
N ILE A 116 -2.00 -19.16 -6.27
CA ILE A 116 -0.76 -19.27 -7.05
C ILE A 116 0.39 -19.78 -6.17
N GLY A 117 0.54 -19.23 -4.97
CA GLY A 117 1.55 -19.64 -4.01
C GLY A 117 1.43 -21.11 -3.64
N THR A 118 0.23 -21.58 -3.31
CA THR A 118 -0.04 -22.99 -2.95
C THR A 118 0.18 -23.94 -4.11
N ALA A 119 -0.17 -23.54 -5.34
CA ALA A 119 0.07 -24.36 -6.52
C ALA A 119 1.56 -24.42 -6.92
N SER A 120 2.37 -23.43 -6.52
CA SER A 120 3.74 -23.30 -7.00
C SER A 120 4.63 -24.53 -6.75
N PRO A 121 4.66 -25.18 -5.57
CA PRO A 121 5.52 -26.35 -5.34
C PRO A 121 5.12 -27.59 -6.15
N PHE A 122 3.87 -27.66 -6.60
CA PHE A 122 3.35 -28.74 -7.45
C PHE A 122 3.64 -28.49 -8.93
N ILE A 123 3.67 -27.23 -9.35
CA ILE A 123 3.90 -26.82 -10.75
C ILE A 123 5.40 -26.71 -11.05
N THR A 124 6.23 -26.25 -10.11
CA THR A 124 7.68 -26.10 -10.34
C THR A 124 8.37 -27.37 -10.87
N PRO A 125 8.09 -28.59 -10.36
CA PRO A 125 8.69 -29.82 -10.90
C PRO A 125 8.22 -30.12 -12.33
N LEU A 126 6.95 -29.80 -12.67
CA LEU A 126 6.38 -30.02 -14.00
C LEU A 126 7.07 -29.19 -15.09
N ILE A 127 7.57 -27.99 -14.73
CA ILE A 127 8.27 -27.08 -15.64
C ILE A 127 9.81 -27.19 -15.55
N GLY A 128 10.33 -28.26 -14.95
CA GLY A 128 11.76 -28.55 -14.87
C GLY A 128 12.51 -27.81 -13.76
N ILE A 129 11.82 -27.03 -12.92
CA ILE A 129 12.40 -26.37 -11.74
C ILE A 129 12.36 -27.36 -10.58
N LYS A 130 13.44 -28.13 -10.42
CA LYS A 130 13.53 -29.22 -9.43
C LYS A 130 13.64 -28.74 -7.97
N SER A 131 14.10 -27.51 -7.74
CA SER A 131 14.28 -26.99 -6.38
C SER A 131 13.10 -26.14 -5.94
N ILE A 132 12.45 -26.56 -4.85
CA ILE A 132 11.45 -25.79 -4.10
C ILE A 132 11.96 -24.37 -3.74
N LEU A 133 13.27 -24.19 -3.64
CA LEU A 133 13.92 -22.89 -3.39
C LEU A 133 13.66 -21.83 -4.48
N TYR A 134 13.32 -22.24 -5.71
CA TYR A 134 12.97 -21.32 -6.81
C TYR A 134 11.46 -21.07 -6.94
N SER A 135 10.64 -21.70 -6.09
CA SER A 135 9.19 -21.50 -6.06
C SER A 135 8.73 -20.05 -5.85
N PRO A 136 9.50 -19.14 -5.21
CA PRO A 136 9.17 -17.71 -5.16
C PRO A 136 9.22 -16.98 -6.51
N LEU A 137 9.80 -17.57 -7.56
CA LEU A 137 9.89 -16.96 -8.90
C LEU A 137 8.53 -16.90 -9.62
N LEU A 138 7.61 -17.82 -9.34
CA LEU A 138 6.29 -17.85 -9.98
C LEU A 138 5.33 -16.79 -9.40
N PRO A 139 5.25 -16.60 -8.06
CA PRO A 139 4.58 -15.46 -7.47
C PRO A 139 5.11 -14.10 -7.94
N THR A 140 6.42 -13.96 -8.15
CA THR A 140 7.03 -12.71 -8.62
C THR A 140 6.78 -12.45 -10.11
N ALA A 141 6.72 -13.50 -10.94
CA ALA A 141 6.32 -13.36 -12.33
C ALA A 141 4.82 -13.01 -12.49
N THR A 142 3.93 -13.63 -11.71
CA THR A 142 2.48 -13.36 -11.78
C THR A 142 2.09 -12.03 -11.12
N SER A 143 2.86 -11.57 -10.13
CA SER A 143 2.68 -10.25 -9.53
C SER A 143 2.99 -9.11 -10.51
N SER A 144 3.75 -9.36 -11.57
CA SER A 144 3.92 -8.39 -12.67
C SER A 144 2.60 -8.09 -13.38
N GLY A 145 1.86 -9.10 -13.84
CA GLY A 145 0.62 -8.88 -14.59
C GLY A 145 -0.51 -8.25 -13.77
N ILE A 146 -0.64 -8.62 -12.48
CA ILE A 146 -1.71 -8.09 -11.61
C ILE A 146 -1.29 -6.77 -10.93
N GLY A 147 -0.01 -6.65 -10.56
CA GLY A 147 0.55 -5.50 -9.86
C GLY A 147 0.79 -4.29 -10.74
N PHE A 148 1.10 -4.46 -12.03
CA PHE A 148 1.32 -3.34 -12.96
C PHE A 148 0.04 -2.76 -13.56
N THR A 149 -1.13 -3.25 -13.18
CA THR A 149 -2.41 -2.67 -13.63
C THR A 149 -2.97 -1.76 -12.54
N GLY A 150 -3.29 -0.51 -12.90
CA GLY A 150 -4.04 0.40 -12.04
C GLY A 150 -5.46 -0.08 -11.73
N ALA A 151 -6.15 0.61 -10.83
CA ALA A 151 -7.59 0.44 -10.65
C ALA A 151 -8.33 0.79 -11.94
N SER A 152 -9.39 0.05 -12.27
CA SER A 152 -10.20 0.40 -13.43
C SER A 152 -10.92 1.73 -13.20
N ARG A 153 -11.07 2.55 -14.25
CA ARG A 153 -11.83 3.81 -14.16
C ARG A 153 -13.24 3.61 -13.62
N ARG A 154 -13.90 2.49 -13.93
CA ARG A 154 -15.20 2.13 -13.34
C ARG A 154 -15.16 2.04 -11.81
N LYS A 155 -14.08 1.48 -11.25
CA LYS A 155 -13.91 1.37 -9.80
C LYS A 155 -13.61 2.74 -9.17
N ILE A 156 -12.84 3.58 -9.85
CA ILE A 156 -12.56 4.97 -9.44
C ILE A 156 -13.87 5.79 -9.45
N ALA A 157 -14.63 5.74 -10.55
CA ALA A 157 -15.92 6.43 -10.71
C ALA A 157 -16.94 6.06 -9.62
N LYS A 158 -16.93 4.81 -9.16
CA LYS A 158 -17.80 4.38 -8.06
C LYS A 158 -17.46 5.05 -6.72
N GLN A 159 -16.19 5.41 -6.52
CA GLN A 159 -15.72 6.02 -5.27
C GLN A 159 -15.75 7.55 -5.34
N ASN A 160 -15.27 8.13 -6.44
CA ASN A 160 -15.23 9.56 -6.68
C ASN A 160 -15.62 9.83 -8.15
N PRO A 161 -16.92 9.99 -8.45
CA PRO A 161 -17.42 10.13 -9.82
C PRO A 161 -16.98 11.45 -10.48
N GLU A 162 -16.82 12.52 -9.70
CA GLU A 162 -16.42 13.83 -10.20
C GLU A 162 -14.96 13.88 -10.67
N MET A 163 -14.09 13.08 -10.04
CA MET A 163 -12.64 13.13 -10.27
C MET A 163 -12.15 12.10 -11.31
N VAL A 164 -13.02 11.22 -11.81
CA VAL A 164 -12.61 10.14 -12.75
C VAL A 164 -12.22 10.65 -14.15
N THR A 165 -12.64 11.86 -14.49
CA THR A 165 -12.27 12.54 -15.74
C THR A 165 -10.94 13.27 -15.63
N ASN A 166 -10.45 13.51 -14.41
CA ASN A 166 -9.16 14.15 -14.19
C ASN A 166 -8.04 13.12 -14.34
N GLU A 167 -7.21 13.27 -15.37
CA GLU A 167 -6.16 12.32 -15.70
C GLU A 167 -5.08 12.22 -14.61
N HIS A 168 -4.67 13.35 -14.02
CA HIS A 168 -3.64 13.36 -12.97
C HIS A 168 -4.15 12.68 -11.69
N TYR A 169 -5.40 12.95 -11.33
CA TYR A 169 -6.06 12.23 -10.25
C TYR A 169 -6.13 10.71 -10.50
N VAL A 170 -6.55 10.31 -11.69
CA VAL A 170 -6.62 8.88 -12.06
C VAL A 170 -5.24 8.23 -12.04
N LEU A 171 -4.20 8.95 -12.50
CA LEU A 171 -2.82 8.49 -12.48
C LEU A 171 -2.34 8.19 -11.05
N GLY A 172 -2.47 9.16 -10.13
CA GLY A 172 -2.09 8.98 -8.73
C GLY A 172 -2.92 7.89 -8.04
N TYR A 173 -4.23 7.84 -8.30
CA TYR A 173 -5.06 6.77 -7.76
C TYR A 173 -4.59 5.38 -8.25
N CYS A 174 -4.24 5.29 -9.54
CA CYS A 174 -3.75 4.05 -10.14
C CYS A 174 -2.41 3.62 -9.56
N GLU A 175 -1.48 4.53 -9.31
CA GLU A 175 -0.17 4.27 -8.72
C GLU A 175 -0.30 3.55 -7.36
N VAL A 176 -0.98 4.17 -6.40
CA VAL A 176 -1.19 3.57 -5.07
C VAL A 176 -2.02 2.28 -5.14
N SER A 177 -3.02 2.22 -6.03
CA SER A 177 -3.82 0.99 -6.18
C SER A 177 -2.98 -0.19 -6.68
N SER A 178 -2.05 0.06 -7.60
CA SER A 178 -1.12 -0.93 -8.16
C SER A 178 -0.19 -1.46 -7.08
N GLN A 179 0.42 -0.56 -6.30
CA GLN A 179 1.26 -0.92 -5.15
C GLN A 179 0.51 -1.77 -4.12
N LYS A 180 -0.76 -1.43 -3.81
CA LYS A 180 -1.61 -2.23 -2.91
C LYS A 180 -1.91 -3.62 -3.47
N LYS A 181 -2.25 -3.73 -4.76
CA LYS A 181 -2.46 -5.03 -5.42
C LYS A 181 -1.20 -5.89 -5.32
N LEU A 182 -0.05 -5.31 -5.64
CA LEU A 182 1.25 -5.98 -5.60
C LEU A 182 1.55 -6.49 -4.19
N LYS A 183 1.44 -5.61 -3.17
CA LYS A 183 1.65 -5.97 -1.76
C LYS A 183 0.72 -7.10 -1.30
N SER A 184 -0.59 -7.01 -1.57
CA SER A 184 -1.54 -8.06 -1.19
C SER A 184 -1.26 -9.39 -1.87
N THR A 185 -0.85 -9.36 -3.14
CA THR A 185 -0.50 -10.56 -3.90
C THR A 185 0.77 -11.22 -3.34
N ILE A 186 1.83 -10.44 -3.10
CA ILE A 186 3.08 -10.94 -2.53
C ILE A 186 2.85 -11.60 -1.17
N ILE A 187 2.11 -10.94 -0.28
CA ILE A 187 1.79 -11.49 1.05
C ILE A 187 0.97 -12.77 0.91
N GLY A 188 -0.08 -12.76 0.08
CA GLY A 188 -0.91 -13.93 -0.18
C GLY A 188 -0.10 -15.10 -0.73
N SER A 189 0.77 -14.86 -1.70
CA SER A 189 1.63 -15.90 -2.27
C SER A 189 2.66 -16.45 -1.30
N GLY A 190 3.23 -15.62 -0.42
CA GLY A 190 4.11 -16.10 0.64
C GLY A 190 3.41 -17.09 1.57
N ILE A 191 2.17 -16.77 1.98
CA ILE A 191 1.33 -17.66 2.80
C ILE A 191 0.96 -18.92 2.02
N GLY A 192 0.52 -18.77 0.77
CA GLY A 192 0.16 -19.90 -0.09
C GLY A 192 1.32 -20.86 -0.30
N LEU A 193 2.53 -20.35 -0.52
CA LEU A 193 3.75 -21.14 -0.69
C LEU A 193 4.05 -21.99 0.55
N ALA A 194 3.96 -21.41 1.74
CA ALA A 194 4.15 -22.16 2.99
C ALA A 194 3.16 -23.32 3.10
N ILE A 195 1.88 -23.08 2.77
CA ILE A 195 0.85 -24.13 2.74
C ILE A 195 1.19 -25.21 1.72
N GLY A 196 1.58 -24.83 0.50
CA GLY A 196 1.92 -25.77 -0.57
C GLY A 196 3.12 -26.66 -0.23
N VAL A 197 4.16 -26.09 0.39
CA VAL A 197 5.34 -26.85 0.84
C VAL A 197 4.96 -27.85 1.93
N ILE A 198 4.18 -27.44 2.93
CA ILE A 198 3.70 -28.34 3.99
C ILE A 198 2.87 -29.48 3.38
N ALA A 199 1.96 -29.16 2.47
CA ALA A 199 1.14 -30.16 1.78
C ALA A 199 2.00 -31.15 0.99
N THR A 200 3.03 -30.67 0.28
CA THR A 200 3.96 -31.52 -0.47
C THR A 200 4.75 -32.45 0.45
N ILE A 201 5.25 -31.93 1.57
CA ILE A 201 5.95 -32.75 2.58
C ILE A 201 5.01 -33.83 3.13
N PHE A 202 3.76 -33.47 3.48
CA PHE A 202 2.78 -34.42 4.01
C PHE A 202 2.41 -35.50 2.99
N LEU A 203 2.22 -35.13 1.72
CA LEU A 203 1.96 -36.07 0.63
C LEU A 203 3.13 -37.03 0.40
N ASN A 204 4.37 -36.53 0.47
CA ASN A 204 5.58 -37.34 0.34
C ASN A 204 5.87 -38.24 1.56
N LEU A 205 5.24 -37.96 2.72
CA LEU A 205 5.34 -38.79 3.92
C LEU A 205 4.33 -39.96 3.92
N GLN A 206 3.35 -39.97 3.01
CA GLN A 206 2.46 -41.13 2.87
C GLN A 206 3.26 -42.31 2.28
N PRO A 207 3.30 -43.47 2.94
CA PRO A 207 3.98 -44.63 2.39
C PRO A 207 3.30 -45.01 1.08
N GLU A 208 4.10 -45.31 0.05
CA GLU A 208 3.58 -45.87 -1.20
C GLU A 208 2.70 -47.08 -0.84
N THR A 209 1.43 -47.05 -1.23
CA THR A 209 0.54 -48.20 -1.06
C THR A 209 1.23 -49.41 -1.71
N PRO A 210 1.47 -50.51 -0.98
CA PRO A 210 2.20 -51.64 -1.54
C PRO A 210 1.48 -52.10 -2.81
N SER A 211 2.19 -52.09 -3.93
CA SER A 211 1.68 -52.65 -5.17
C SER A 211 1.41 -54.13 -4.93
N PHE A 212 0.15 -54.54 -4.84
CA PHE A 212 -0.19 -55.96 -4.89
C PHE A 212 0.19 -56.49 -6.26
N GLY A 213 1.41 -57.04 -6.35
CA GLY A 213 1.89 -57.72 -7.53
C GLY A 213 1.01 -58.92 -7.81
N TYR A 214 0.16 -58.83 -8.83
CA TYR A 214 -0.47 -60.00 -9.41
C TYR A 214 0.61 -60.77 -10.17
N THR A 215 1.24 -61.74 -9.48
CA THR A 215 2.04 -62.77 -10.14
C THR A 215 1.11 -63.58 -11.03
N SER A 216 1.13 -63.30 -12.33
CA SER A 216 0.47 -64.14 -13.33
C SER A 216 1.12 -65.52 -13.34
N ILE A 217 0.45 -66.49 -12.72
CA ILE A 217 0.80 -67.91 -12.78
C ILE A 217 0.62 -68.34 -14.24
N LYS A 218 1.72 -68.59 -14.95
CA LYS A 218 1.68 -69.33 -16.22
C LYS A 218 1.36 -70.78 -15.90
N ILE A 219 0.13 -71.19 -16.18
CA ILE A 219 -0.24 -72.61 -16.24
C ILE A 219 0.38 -73.15 -17.54
N LYS A 220 1.21 -74.18 -17.39
CA LYS A 220 1.93 -74.86 -18.47
C LYS A 220 1.09 -76.00 -19.03
#